data_AF-A0A7K1FJ35-F1
#
_entry.id   AF-A0A7K1FJ35-F1
#
_cell.length_a   1.000
_cell.length_b   1.000
_cell.length_c   1.000
_cell.angle_alpha   90.00
_cell.angle_beta   90.00
_cell.angle_gamma   90.00
#
_symmetry.space_group_name_H-M   'P 1'
#
loop_
_entity.id
_entity.type
_entity.pdbx_description
1 polymer ?
#
loop_
_entity_poly.entity_id
_entity_poly.type
_entity_poly.pdbx_seq_one_letter_code
_entity_poly.pdbx_strand_id
1 'polypeptide(L)'
;MGQESVASGRTGRKAEQRGDRSGLHRTFLVVATLIAALVAAVLPAAAAPVAPRVAQQVDFDKQMLVLINQARTANGLPVLAEARGLTAVAVNWSNKMNAGDTGFTLAHNPNAWTQVAQNGASSRTSWAENVAWASTSTSTAQQVFDAYMKSAGHRANILGKDYKYIGVGTVSGTRGLWNTVEFTDKVETGQVVSAAVLDVVEGIFVRAGGAVYRIVGGAPVYVSNWASVGGAQPVVSLTTAEFGALNTYPKDGTFVRAGGAVYQIVGGAPLYVSSWAAVGGTRSAVTVDPAAITNAGKSGVWSHLRKAPADNTFVRAGTGSVFQFVGGAPLYVSSWAAVGGTRSAVTVDPSAVTKAGTGRWANLSFRPADGTFVRAAGKVYRIAGGAPLYVSSWAAVGTTGSPVTIDPLTVTNGGKAGSWNHLLWYPQTTTYVRAKATNKVYRIVSGKPVAVTSWASVGGVKPTTVVDNAAIAYAGRGSVWNHLRK
;
A
#
# COMPACT_ATOMS: atom_id res chain seq x y z
N MET A 1 25.69 -13.05 4.18
CA MET A 1 27.14 -12.79 4.06
C MET A 1 27.38 -12.34 2.63
N GLY A 2 28.13 -11.26 2.42
CA GLY A 2 28.61 -10.88 1.08
C GLY A 2 30.01 -11.42 0.86
N GLN A 3 30.43 -11.57 -0.40
CA GLN A 3 31.81 -11.83 -0.80
C GLN A 3 32.25 -10.78 -1.82
N GLU A 4 33.54 -10.46 -1.82
CA GLU A 4 34.24 -9.64 -2.81
C GLU A 4 35.25 -10.53 -3.55
N SER A 5 35.64 -10.16 -4.79
CA SER A 5 36.68 -10.87 -5.55
C SER A 5 37.27 -9.97 -6.63
N VAL A 6 38.57 -10.13 -6.94
CA VAL A 6 39.31 -9.34 -7.94
C VAL A 6 40.20 -10.24 -8.82
N ALA A 7 40.10 -10.01 -10.13
CA ALA A 7 40.77 -10.57 -11.32
C ALA A 7 42.11 -11.36 -11.24
N SER A 8 42.25 -12.37 -12.12
CA SER A 8 43.24 -12.43 -13.26
C SER A 8 43.26 -13.79 -14.01
N GLY A 9 43.74 -13.88 -15.28
CA GLY A 9 44.40 -15.12 -15.77
C GLY A 9 44.04 -15.84 -17.12
N ARG A 10 44.21 -15.21 -18.29
CA ARG A 10 44.71 -15.78 -19.60
C ARG A 10 44.26 -17.14 -20.23
N THR A 11 43.59 -17.05 -21.41
CA THR A 11 43.87 -17.69 -22.75
C THR A 11 44.01 -19.21 -23.02
N GLY A 12 43.35 -19.70 -24.09
CA GLY A 12 43.60 -20.98 -24.80
C GLY A 12 43.02 -21.04 -26.26
N ARG A 13 43.48 -21.98 -27.11
CA ARG A 13 43.16 -22.23 -28.56
C ARG A 13 42.82 -23.74 -28.78
N LYS A 14 42.40 -24.31 -29.93
CA LYS A 14 41.61 -23.96 -31.16
C LYS A 14 41.61 -25.18 -32.14
N ALA A 15 40.46 -25.68 -32.64
CA ALA A 15 40.28 -26.64 -33.79
C ALA A 15 38.78 -26.71 -34.24
N GLU A 16 38.27 -26.99 -35.47
CA GLU A 16 38.81 -27.21 -36.85
C GLU A 16 38.97 -28.70 -37.30
N GLN A 17 38.63 -29.24 -38.51
CA GLN A 17 38.22 -28.73 -39.86
C GLN A 17 37.45 -29.81 -40.73
N ARG A 18 36.63 -29.42 -41.74
CA ARG A 18 36.09 -30.17 -42.95
C ARG A 18 35.00 -31.29 -42.78
N GLY A 19 34.23 -31.72 -43.81
CA GLY A 19 34.04 -31.39 -45.25
C GLY A 19 33.41 -32.59 -46.04
N ASP A 20 33.04 -32.60 -47.35
CA ASP A 20 32.82 -31.59 -48.43
C ASP A 20 32.19 -32.24 -49.73
N ARG A 21 31.30 -31.54 -50.50
CA ARG A 21 30.82 -31.78 -51.91
C ARG A 21 30.06 -33.08 -52.36
N SER A 22 29.57 -33.27 -53.62
CA SER A 22 28.54 -32.53 -54.44
C SER A 22 28.31 -33.09 -55.90
N GLY A 23 27.06 -33.19 -56.40
CA GLY A 23 26.68 -33.22 -57.86
C GLY A 23 26.72 -34.59 -58.60
N LEU A 24 26.26 -34.77 -59.87
CA LEU A 24 25.35 -34.03 -60.78
C LEU A 24 24.99 -34.89 -62.05
N HIS A 25 24.06 -34.41 -62.93
CA HIS A 25 23.72 -34.83 -64.34
C HIS A 25 22.45 -35.72 -64.54
N ARG A 26 21.37 -35.27 -65.24
CA ARG A 26 21.05 -35.11 -66.71
C ARG A 26 20.49 -36.40 -67.37
N THR A 27 19.47 -36.46 -68.25
CA THR A 27 18.52 -35.46 -68.84
C THR A 27 17.38 -36.13 -69.68
N PHE A 28 16.14 -35.58 -69.65
CA PHE A 28 14.96 -35.80 -70.56
C PHE A 28 14.35 -37.24 -70.69
N LEU A 29 13.08 -37.48 -71.11
CA LEU A 29 11.94 -36.63 -71.55
C LEU A 29 10.55 -37.27 -71.18
N VAL A 30 9.44 -36.52 -71.37
CA VAL A 30 8.01 -36.87 -71.54
C VAL A 30 7.08 -36.16 -70.52
N VAL A 31 5.91 -35.69 -71.00
CA VAL A 31 5.00 -34.77 -70.31
C VAL A 31 3.67 -35.45 -69.95
N ALA A 32 3.24 -35.31 -68.70
CA ALA A 32 1.86 -35.50 -68.26
C ALA A 32 1.53 -34.51 -67.13
N THR A 33 0.32 -33.95 -67.11
CA THR A 33 -0.01 -32.77 -66.29
C THR A 33 -0.51 -33.09 -64.88
N LEU A 34 0.19 -32.58 -63.86
CA LEU A 34 -0.35 -32.28 -62.54
C LEU A 34 0.22 -30.93 -62.06
N ILE A 35 -0.64 -29.95 -61.79
CA ILE A 35 -0.22 -28.63 -61.30
C ILE A 35 -0.02 -28.70 -59.78
N ALA A 36 1.17 -29.10 -59.36
CA ALA A 36 1.62 -28.96 -57.98
C ALA A 36 2.29 -27.58 -57.79
N ALA A 37 1.58 -26.64 -57.17
CA ALA A 37 2.10 -25.29 -56.91
C ALA A 37 3.17 -25.32 -55.80
N LEU A 38 4.44 -25.41 -56.19
CA LEU A 38 5.58 -25.37 -55.27
C LEU A 38 5.80 -23.94 -54.74
N VAL A 39 5.00 -23.53 -53.76
CA VAL A 39 5.28 -22.34 -52.95
C VAL A 39 6.47 -22.67 -52.06
N ALA A 40 7.66 -22.23 -52.46
CA ALA A 40 8.85 -22.28 -51.63
C ALA A 40 8.66 -21.32 -50.43
N ALA A 41 8.13 -21.86 -49.32
CA ALA A 41 7.90 -21.10 -48.11
C ALA A 41 9.25 -20.64 -47.53
N VAL A 42 9.60 -19.37 -47.76
CA VAL A 42 10.62 -18.66 -46.98
C VAL A 42 10.06 -18.49 -45.58
N LEU A 43 10.25 -19.51 -44.75
CA LEU A 43 9.94 -19.44 -43.33
C LEU A 43 10.75 -18.27 -42.75
N PRO A 44 10.11 -17.25 -42.13
CA PRO A 44 10.86 -16.26 -41.38
C PRO A 44 11.62 -17.00 -40.28
N ALA A 45 12.93 -16.79 -40.18
CA ALA A 45 13.74 -17.41 -39.15
C ALA A 45 13.13 -17.06 -37.78
N ALA A 46 12.62 -18.09 -37.07
CA ALA A 46 11.88 -17.88 -35.85
C ALA A 46 12.78 -17.17 -34.83
N ALA A 47 12.42 -15.94 -34.50
CA ALA A 47 13.17 -15.17 -33.50
C ALA A 47 13.18 -15.96 -32.19
N ALA A 48 14.38 -16.28 -31.71
CA ALA A 48 14.53 -17.06 -30.48
C ALA A 48 13.74 -16.38 -29.35
N PRO A 49 13.03 -17.13 -28.49
CA PRO A 49 12.15 -16.55 -27.49
C PRO A 49 12.96 -15.70 -26.52
N VAL A 50 12.85 -14.38 -26.66
CA VAL A 50 13.49 -13.41 -25.77
C VAL A 50 12.90 -13.65 -24.38
N ALA A 51 13.75 -14.03 -23.42
CA ALA A 51 13.32 -14.30 -22.06
C ALA A 51 12.55 -13.10 -21.50
N PRO A 52 11.38 -13.30 -20.85
CA PRO A 52 10.48 -12.20 -20.51
C PRO A 52 11.16 -11.21 -19.56
N ARG A 53 11.41 -10.00 -20.07
CA ARG A 53 12.03 -8.90 -19.30
C ARG A 53 11.15 -8.57 -18.10
N VAL A 54 11.73 -8.63 -16.90
CA VAL A 54 10.97 -8.42 -15.67
C VAL A 54 10.69 -6.92 -15.50
N ALA A 55 9.49 -6.59 -15.03
CA ALA A 55 9.05 -5.21 -14.85
C ALA A 55 9.93 -4.45 -13.85
N GLN A 56 10.34 -3.25 -14.25
CA GLN A 56 11.11 -2.32 -13.42
C GLN A 56 10.33 -1.92 -12.16
N GLN A 57 11.01 -1.88 -11.02
CA GLN A 57 10.44 -1.43 -9.75
C GLN A 57 10.56 0.09 -9.60
N VAL A 58 9.84 0.86 -10.43
CA VAL A 58 9.99 2.33 -10.55
C VAL A 58 9.87 3.06 -9.20
N ASP A 59 8.97 2.64 -8.31
CA ASP A 59 8.84 3.26 -6.97
C ASP A 59 10.03 2.95 -6.06
N PHE A 60 10.69 1.80 -6.22
CA PHE A 60 11.94 1.46 -5.53
C PHE A 60 13.08 2.33 -6.07
N ASP A 61 13.18 2.48 -7.40
CA ASP A 61 14.22 3.27 -8.05
C ASP A 61 14.16 4.75 -7.62
N LYS A 62 12.95 5.32 -7.55
CA LYS A 62 12.71 6.66 -6.98
C LYS A 62 13.07 6.75 -5.49
N GLN A 63 12.68 5.76 -4.67
CA GLN A 63 13.03 5.77 -3.24
C GLN A 63 14.55 5.67 -3.03
N MET A 64 15.25 4.86 -3.83
CA MET A 64 16.71 4.74 -3.81
C MET A 64 17.40 6.06 -4.21
N LEU A 65 16.94 6.70 -5.28
CA LEU A 65 17.42 8.03 -5.71
C LEU A 65 17.32 9.06 -4.57
N VAL A 66 16.16 9.13 -3.91
CA VAL A 66 15.94 10.08 -2.82
C VAL A 66 16.80 9.76 -1.60
N LEU A 67 16.99 8.48 -1.23
CA LEU A 67 17.90 8.08 -0.15
C LEU A 67 19.36 8.45 -0.44
N ILE A 68 19.81 8.25 -1.69
CA ILE A 68 21.15 8.65 -2.15
C ILE A 68 21.32 10.18 -2.08
N ASN A 69 20.34 10.94 -2.58
CA ASN A 69 20.38 12.40 -2.57
C ASN A 69 20.28 12.99 -1.15
N GLN A 70 19.53 12.35 -0.25
CA GLN A 70 19.52 12.65 1.18
C GLN A 70 20.88 12.42 1.83
N ALA A 71 21.54 11.30 1.55
CA ALA A 71 22.88 10.99 2.05
C ALA A 71 23.93 12.01 1.58
N ARG A 72 23.87 12.39 0.30
CA ARG A 72 24.72 13.41 -0.31
C ARG A 72 24.52 14.76 0.34
N THR A 73 23.27 15.22 0.45
CA THR A 73 22.92 16.50 1.10
C THR A 73 23.42 16.54 2.55
N ALA A 74 23.27 15.45 3.30
CA ALA A 74 23.76 15.33 4.68
C ALA A 74 25.30 15.33 4.82
N ASN A 75 26.03 15.12 3.72
CA ASN A 75 27.49 15.25 3.63
C ASN A 75 27.93 16.54 2.89
N GLY A 76 27.02 17.51 2.70
CA GLY A 76 27.31 18.78 2.03
C GLY A 76 27.52 18.68 0.52
N LEU A 77 27.09 17.58 -0.11
CA LEU A 77 27.24 17.33 -1.54
C LEU A 77 25.95 17.68 -2.31
N PRO A 78 26.05 18.18 -3.57
CA PRO A 78 24.89 18.38 -4.43
C PRO A 78 24.12 17.08 -4.68
N VAL A 79 22.79 17.21 -4.79
CA VAL A 79 21.91 16.14 -5.26
C VAL A 79 22.22 15.76 -6.72
N LEU A 80 22.06 14.49 -7.05
CA LEU A 80 22.20 13.94 -8.39
C LEU A 80 20.87 14.07 -9.13
N ALA A 81 20.91 14.50 -10.38
CA ALA A 81 19.74 14.52 -11.26
C ALA A 81 19.62 13.18 -12.02
N GLU A 82 18.42 12.61 -12.10
CA GLU A 82 18.22 11.35 -12.83
C GLU A 82 18.42 11.57 -14.34
N ALA A 83 19.18 10.68 -14.98
CA ALA A 83 19.39 10.66 -16.41
C ALA A 83 18.82 9.36 -17.02
N ARG A 84 17.83 9.49 -17.91
CA ARG A 84 17.07 8.35 -18.47
C ARG A 84 17.95 7.29 -19.13
N GLY A 85 19.04 7.70 -19.77
CA GLY A 85 19.99 6.79 -20.41
C GLY A 85 20.81 5.97 -19.40
N LEU A 86 21.20 6.56 -18.27
CA LEU A 86 21.83 5.82 -17.17
C LEU A 86 20.83 4.83 -16.54
N THR A 87 19.58 5.27 -16.31
CA THR A 87 18.49 4.39 -15.84
C THR A 87 18.25 3.23 -16.82
N ALA A 88 18.29 3.47 -18.13
CA ALA A 88 18.16 2.41 -19.14
C ALA A 88 19.28 1.36 -19.05
N VAL A 89 20.55 1.77 -18.84
CA VAL A 89 21.67 0.84 -18.64
C VAL A 89 21.52 0.07 -17.32
N ALA A 90 21.21 0.75 -16.22
CA ALA A 90 21.01 0.13 -14.91
C ALA A 90 19.90 -0.95 -14.93
N VAL A 91 18.73 -0.63 -15.50
CA VAL A 91 17.61 -1.58 -15.64
C VAL A 91 17.99 -2.73 -16.58
N ASN A 92 18.82 -2.49 -17.59
CA ASN A 92 19.31 -3.54 -18.48
C ASN A 92 20.25 -4.51 -17.75
N TRP A 93 21.20 -4.00 -16.95
CA TRP A 93 22.13 -4.85 -16.22
C TRP A 93 21.44 -5.66 -15.11
N SER A 94 20.53 -5.03 -14.35
CA SER A 94 19.70 -5.75 -13.37
C SER A 94 18.82 -6.83 -14.01
N ASN A 95 18.32 -6.63 -15.25
CA ASN A 95 17.64 -7.70 -16.00
C ASN A 95 18.60 -8.85 -16.37
N LYS A 96 19.84 -8.57 -16.78
CA LYS A 96 20.85 -9.60 -17.11
C LYS A 96 21.24 -10.45 -15.91
N MET A 97 21.50 -9.83 -14.76
CA MET A 97 21.76 -10.56 -13.50
C MET A 97 20.57 -11.46 -13.13
N ASN A 98 19.34 -10.94 -13.26
CA ASN A 98 18.11 -11.69 -12.99
C ASN A 98 17.85 -12.84 -13.98
N ALA A 99 18.18 -12.66 -15.26
CA ALA A 99 18.02 -13.68 -16.30
C ALA A 99 19.01 -14.86 -16.15
N GLY A 100 20.15 -14.62 -15.50
CA GLY A 100 21.19 -15.63 -15.29
C GLY A 100 22.43 -15.46 -16.16
N ASP A 101 22.54 -14.37 -16.93
CA ASP A 101 23.73 -14.03 -17.75
C ASP A 101 25.03 -14.03 -16.91
N THR A 102 24.92 -13.73 -15.62
CA THR A 102 26.04 -13.71 -14.64
C THR A 102 26.15 -15.01 -13.84
N GLY A 103 25.55 -16.11 -14.30
CA GLY A 103 25.42 -17.36 -13.53
C GLY A 103 24.53 -17.20 -12.27
N PHE A 104 23.67 -16.18 -12.25
CA PHE A 104 22.93 -15.73 -11.06
C PHE A 104 23.84 -15.28 -9.89
N THR A 105 25.04 -14.79 -10.20
CA THR A 105 25.93 -14.13 -9.23
C THR A 105 25.79 -12.60 -9.31
N LEU A 106 26.09 -11.92 -8.20
CA LEU A 106 26.23 -10.47 -8.19
C LEU A 106 27.53 -10.08 -8.91
N ALA A 107 27.41 -9.30 -9.97
CA ALA A 107 28.56 -8.87 -10.77
C ALA A 107 28.37 -7.43 -11.27
N HIS A 108 29.48 -6.71 -11.42
CA HIS A 108 29.52 -5.41 -12.10
C HIS A 108 29.31 -5.57 -13.61
N ASN A 109 28.74 -4.57 -14.26
CA ASN A 109 28.53 -4.57 -15.71
C ASN A 109 29.87 -4.43 -16.45
N PRO A 110 30.39 -5.48 -17.12
CA PRO A 110 31.71 -5.44 -17.74
C PRO A 110 31.78 -4.51 -18.96
N ASN A 111 30.63 -3.97 -19.40
CA ASN A 111 30.52 -3.04 -20.51
C ASN A 111 29.91 -1.69 -20.12
N ALA A 112 29.66 -1.40 -18.83
CA ALA A 112 28.97 -0.18 -18.41
C ALA A 112 29.62 1.08 -18.97
N TRP A 113 30.95 1.21 -18.91
CA TRP A 113 31.68 2.34 -19.50
C TRP A 113 31.31 2.58 -20.97
N THR A 114 31.21 1.54 -21.79
CA THR A 114 30.78 1.66 -23.19
C THR A 114 29.27 1.92 -23.31
N GLN A 115 28.46 1.27 -22.47
CA GLN A 115 27.00 1.38 -22.52
C GLN A 115 26.48 2.74 -22.05
N VAL A 116 27.00 3.32 -20.96
CA VAL A 116 26.61 4.68 -20.54
C VAL A 116 27.09 5.73 -21.55
N ALA A 117 28.21 5.49 -22.25
CA ALA A 117 28.61 6.35 -23.38
C ALA A 117 27.56 6.33 -24.50
N GLN A 118 27.15 5.13 -24.92
CA GLN A 118 26.12 4.93 -25.95
C GLN A 118 24.73 5.42 -25.54
N ASN A 119 24.43 5.44 -24.24
CA ASN A 119 23.17 5.89 -23.66
C ASN A 119 23.27 7.34 -23.12
N GLY A 120 23.96 8.22 -23.83
CA GLY A 120 23.89 9.67 -23.59
C GLY A 120 24.74 10.19 -22.43
N ALA A 121 25.82 9.50 -22.05
CA ALA A 121 26.88 10.04 -21.20
C ALA A 121 28.26 9.95 -21.87
N SER A 122 28.32 10.08 -23.20
CA SER A 122 29.56 10.05 -23.99
C SER A 122 30.54 11.16 -23.62
N SER A 123 30.05 12.30 -23.14
CA SER A 123 30.84 13.46 -22.71
C SER A 123 31.48 13.35 -21.31
N ARG A 124 31.11 12.33 -20.52
CA ARG A 124 31.56 12.14 -19.13
C ARG A 124 33.07 11.97 -19.01
N THR A 125 33.62 12.39 -17.88
CA THR A 125 35.01 12.14 -17.46
C THR A 125 35.13 11.33 -16.17
N SER A 126 34.01 11.00 -15.52
CA SER A 126 33.98 10.13 -14.34
C SER A 126 32.76 9.22 -14.35
N TRP A 127 32.90 8.03 -13.78
CA TRP A 127 31.85 7.02 -13.71
C TRP A 127 32.03 6.12 -12.47
N ALA A 128 30.93 5.61 -11.93
CA ALA A 128 30.92 4.46 -11.03
C ALA A 128 29.61 3.68 -11.14
N GLU A 129 29.63 2.42 -10.69
CA GLU A 129 28.45 1.57 -10.53
C GLU A 129 28.38 1.00 -9.11
N ASN A 130 27.19 0.93 -8.54
CA ASN A 130 26.86 0.05 -7.42
C ASN A 130 25.92 -1.05 -7.91
N VAL A 131 26.13 -2.28 -7.46
CA VAL A 131 25.20 -3.40 -7.70
C VAL A 131 24.83 -4.09 -6.40
N ALA A 132 23.57 -4.49 -6.28
CA ALA A 132 23.07 -5.25 -5.14
C ALA A 132 22.15 -6.39 -5.58
N TRP A 133 22.27 -7.51 -4.86
CA TRP A 133 21.30 -8.59 -4.84
C TRP A 133 20.72 -8.72 -3.43
N ALA A 134 19.40 -8.82 -3.33
CA ALA A 134 18.70 -9.21 -2.12
C ALA A 134 17.95 -10.52 -2.40
N SER A 135 18.17 -11.53 -1.55
CA SER A 135 17.60 -12.89 -1.73
C SER A 135 16.07 -12.96 -1.62
N THR A 136 15.39 -11.84 -1.32
CA THR A 136 13.94 -11.73 -1.34
C THR A 136 13.49 -10.59 -2.28
N SER A 137 12.46 -10.88 -3.07
CA SER A 137 11.72 -9.94 -3.93
C SER A 137 10.99 -8.82 -3.17
N THR A 138 11.00 -8.88 -1.83
CA THR A 138 10.25 -8.00 -0.93
C THR A 138 11.15 -7.12 -0.06
N SER A 139 12.45 -7.08 -0.38
CA SER A 139 13.40 -6.14 0.21
C SER A 139 13.11 -4.71 -0.26
N THR A 140 13.27 -3.74 0.65
CA THR A 140 12.99 -2.32 0.41
C THR A 140 14.22 -1.54 -0.06
N ALA A 141 14.02 -0.37 -0.71
CA ALA A 141 15.15 0.46 -1.14
C ALA A 141 15.99 0.92 0.06
N GLN A 142 15.36 1.18 1.22
CA GLN A 142 16.07 1.41 2.49
C GLN A 142 17.03 0.27 2.82
N GLN A 143 16.60 -0.99 2.77
CA GLN A 143 17.45 -2.12 3.16
C GLN A 143 18.66 -2.32 2.21
N VAL A 144 18.48 -2.03 0.91
CA VAL A 144 19.57 -2.07 -0.07
C VAL A 144 20.50 -0.86 0.08
N PHE A 145 19.95 0.34 0.31
CA PHE A 145 20.71 1.55 0.61
C PHE A 145 21.54 1.40 1.91
N ASP A 146 20.94 0.87 2.98
CA ASP A 146 21.61 0.57 4.24
C ASP A 146 22.75 -0.45 4.05
N ALA A 147 22.64 -1.34 3.06
CA ALA A 147 23.71 -2.28 2.69
C ALA A 147 24.82 -1.58 1.88
N TYR A 148 24.48 -0.71 0.93
CA TYR A 148 25.45 0.14 0.23
C TYR A 148 26.24 1.02 1.19
N MET A 149 25.59 1.71 2.13
CA MET A 149 26.26 2.61 3.08
C MET A 149 27.15 1.88 4.11
N LYS A 150 26.99 0.57 4.27
CA LYS A 150 27.87 -0.30 5.08
C LYS A 150 29.10 -0.80 4.33
N SER A 151 29.05 -0.89 2.98
CA SER A 151 30.24 -1.16 2.17
C SER A 151 31.04 0.13 1.94
N ALA A 152 32.36 0.06 2.11
CA ALA A 152 33.24 1.22 1.91
C ALA A 152 33.22 1.70 0.45
N GLY A 153 33.31 0.79 -0.51
CA GLY A 153 33.28 1.10 -1.95
C GLY A 153 31.93 1.66 -2.41
N HIS A 154 30.83 0.98 -2.09
CA HIS A 154 29.50 1.46 -2.48
C HIS A 154 29.13 2.82 -1.86
N ARG A 155 29.57 3.08 -0.63
CA ARG A 155 29.43 4.40 0.02
C ARG A 155 30.31 5.46 -0.64
N ALA A 156 31.54 5.13 -1.04
CA ALA A 156 32.43 6.06 -1.75
C ALA A 156 31.83 6.51 -3.10
N ASN A 157 31.18 5.60 -3.82
CA ASN A 157 30.47 5.92 -5.05
C ASN A 157 29.28 6.88 -4.80
N ILE A 158 28.42 6.56 -3.82
CA ILE A 158 27.27 7.39 -3.41
C ILE A 158 27.71 8.82 -3.02
N LEU A 159 28.83 8.94 -2.29
CA LEU A 159 29.38 10.21 -1.81
C LEU A 159 30.48 10.80 -2.72
N GLY A 160 30.62 10.30 -3.95
CA GLY A 160 31.61 10.80 -4.92
C GLY A 160 31.30 12.24 -5.33
N LYS A 161 32.27 13.15 -5.18
CA LYS A 161 32.05 14.60 -5.33
C LYS A 161 31.80 15.03 -6.76
N ASP A 162 32.41 14.34 -7.71
CA ASP A 162 32.42 14.71 -9.14
C ASP A 162 31.11 14.33 -9.85
N TYR A 163 30.36 13.38 -9.30
CA TYR A 163 29.08 12.92 -9.86
C TYR A 163 27.99 13.98 -9.74
N LYS A 164 27.23 14.15 -10.82
CA LYS A 164 26.08 15.08 -10.94
C LYS A 164 24.83 14.37 -11.45
N TYR A 165 25.00 13.21 -12.08
CA TYR A 165 23.93 12.45 -12.71
C TYR A 165 23.93 11.01 -12.22
N ILE A 166 22.73 10.41 -12.25
CA ILE A 166 22.48 9.06 -11.74
C ILE A 166 21.46 8.34 -12.61
N GLY A 167 21.61 7.03 -12.72
CA GLY A 167 20.55 6.12 -13.17
C GLY A 167 20.32 5.05 -12.12
N VAL A 168 19.06 4.69 -11.88
CA VAL A 168 18.71 3.62 -10.93
C VAL A 168 17.81 2.62 -11.65
N GLY A 169 18.13 1.34 -11.54
CA GLY A 169 17.33 0.29 -12.15
C GLY A 169 17.20 -0.94 -11.28
N THR A 170 15.97 -1.32 -10.96
CA THR A 170 15.66 -2.47 -10.10
C THR A 170 14.68 -3.41 -10.76
N VAL A 171 14.93 -4.72 -10.69
CA VAL A 171 13.97 -5.77 -11.05
C VAL A 171 13.84 -6.81 -9.93
N SER A 172 12.68 -7.47 -9.88
CA SER A 172 12.37 -8.47 -8.84
C SER A 172 11.87 -9.76 -9.47
N GLY A 173 12.70 -10.79 -9.48
CA GLY A 173 12.38 -12.13 -10.00
C GLY A 173 12.19 -13.18 -8.92
N THR A 174 12.09 -14.45 -9.35
CA THR A 174 11.91 -15.62 -8.46
C THR A 174 13.12 -15.88 -7.56
N ARG A 175 14.31 -15.40 -7.95
CA ARG A 175 15.57 -15.49 -7.18
C ARG A 175 15.86 -14.25 -6.31
N GLY A 176 14.88 -13.36 -6.14
CA GLY A 176 15.02 -12.14 -5.35
C GLY A 176 15.08 -10.86 -6.19
N LEU A 177 15.57 -9.79 -5.58
CA LEU A 177 15.63 -8.45 -6.13
C LEU A 177 17.06 -8.10 -6.54
N TRP A 178 17.21 -7.52 -7.74
CA TRP A 178 18.46 -7.06 -8.32
C TRP A 178 18.36 -5.56 -8.56
N ASN A 179 19.35 -4.80 -8.08
CA ASN A 179 19.44 -3.36 -8.24
C ASN A 179 20.82 -2.98 -8.80
N THR A 180 20.82 -2.02 -9.72
CA THR A 180 22.00 -1.37 -10.28
C THR A 180 21.83 0.14 -10.13
N VAL A 181 22.92 0.83 -9.80
CA VAL A 181 22.99 2.29 -9.74
C VAL A 181 24.21 2.75 -10.54
N GLU A 182 23.98 3.59 -11.54
CA GLU A 182 24.98 4.15 -12.45
C GLU A 182 25.22 5.63 -12.08
N PHE A 183 26.47 6.09 -11.96
CA PHE A 183 26.83 7.46 -11.59
C PHE A 183 27.71 8.11 -12.68
N THR A 184 27.49 9.37 -13.04
CA THR A 184 28.42 10.14 -13.92
C THR A 184 28.55 11.63 -13.55
N ASP A 185 29.63 12.27 -13.99
CA ASP A 185 29.86 13.72 -13.87
C ASP A 185 29.13 14.56 -14.95
N LYS A 186 28.88 13.97 -16.13
CA LYS A 186 28.20 14.60 -17.27
C LYS A 186 27.25 13.63 -17.96
N VAL A 187 26.23 14.19 -18.60
CA VAL A 187 25.33 13.55 -19.57
C VAL A 187 25.01 14.55 -20.69
N GLU A 188 24.60 14.05 -21.85
CA GLU A 188 24.23 14.87 -23.00
C GLU A 188 22.89 15.58 -22.80
N THR A 189 22.69 16.67 -23.54
CA THR A 189 21.47 17.50 -23.52
C THR A 189 20.21 16.66 -23.71
N GLY A 190 19.21 16.87 -22.84
CA GLY A 190 17.94 16.15 -22.88
C GLY A 190 17.97 14.74 -22.29
N GLN A 191 19.04 14.31 -21.61
CA GLN A 191 19.02 13.06 -20.84
C GLN A 191 18.41 13.21 -19.44
N VAL A 192 18.48 14.39 -18.84
CA VAL A 192 17.95 14.68 -17.50
C VAL A 192 16.43 14.59 -17.49
N VAL A 193 15.86 13.74 -16.63
CA VAL A 193 14.40 13.55 -16.48
C VAL A 193 13.92 14.22 -15.20
N SER A 194 13.56 15.50 -15.37
CA SER A 194 13.36 16.51 -14.31
C SER A 194 14.58 16.76 -13.43
N ALA A 195 14.67 17.98 -12.87
CA ALA A 195 15.60 18.23 -11.80
C ALA A 195 15.13 17.45 -10.56
N ALA A 196 16.06 16.89 -9.78
CA ALA A 196 15.77 16.19 -8.53
C ALA A 196 15.39 17.19 -7.41
N VAL A 197 14.24 17.86 -7.58
CA VAL A 197 13.44 18.31 -6.44
C VAL A 197 13.19 17.09 -5.56
N LEU A 198 13.22 17.28 -4.24
CA LEU A 198 12.95 16.22 -3.28
C LEU A 198 11.45 15.94 -3.24
N ASP A 199 10.94 15.28 -4.28
CA ASP A 199 9.58 14.75 -4.37
C ASP A 199 9.23 14.04 -3.06
N VAL A 200 8.04 14.31 -2.53
CA VAL A 200 7.58 13.79 -1.24
C VAL A 200 7.10 12.34 -1.39
N VAL A 201 8.06 11.45 -1.69
CA VAL A 201 7.82 10.03 -2.01
C VAL A 201 7.68 9.16 -0.75
N GLU A 202 7.20 7.94 -0.95
CA GLU A 202 6.93 7.00 0.13
C GLU A 202 8.17 6.73 1.00
N GLY A 203 7.99 6.73 2.32
CA GLY A 203 9.01 6.35 3.28
C GLY A 203 10.09 7.40 3.60
N ILE A 204 10.08 8.59 3.00
CA ILE A 204 11.02 9.66 3.37
C ILE A 204 10.64 10.33 4.70
N PHE A 205 11.57 11.09 5.29
CA PHE A 205 11.29 11.96 6.43
C PHE A 205 11.14 13.41 5.98
N VAL A 206 10.10 14.09 6.49
CA VAL A 206 9.82 15.52 6.25
C VAL A 206 9.71 16.30 7.56
N ARG A 207 10.03 17.60 7.53
CA ARG A 207 9.88 18.52 8.67
C ARG A 207 8.88 19.62 8.32
N ALA A 208 7.88 19.82 9.18
CA ALA A 208 6.92 20.92 9.09
C ALA A 208 6.45 21.31 10.50
N GLY A 209 6.29 22.62 10.76
CA GLY A 209 5.88 23.11 12.09
C GLY A 209 6.81 22.67 13.22
N GLY A 210 8.12 22.53 12.95
CA GLY A 210 9.11 22.00 13.89
C GLY A 210 9.13 20.47 14.03
N ALA A 211 7.98 19.80 13.90
CA ALA A 211 7.83 18.34 13.99
C ALA A 211 8.43 17.60 12.77
N VAL A 212 8.79 16.33 12.96
CA VAL A 212 9.27 15.41 11.91
C VAL A 212 8.24 14.31 11.68
N TYR A 213 7.99 13.98 10.41
CA TYR A 213 7.03 12.97 9.97
C TYR A 213 7.69 12.03 8.97
N ARG A 214 7.22 10.78 8.90
CA ARG A 214 7.56 9.85 7.82
C ARG A 214 6.40 9.76 6.83
N ILE A 215 6.69 9.81 5.54
CA ILE A 215 5.68 9.71 4.49
C ILE A 215 5.20 8.27 4.35
N VAL A 216 3.88 8.08 4.39
CA VAL A 216 3.18 6.79 4.33
C VAL A 216 1.90 6.96 3.53
N GLY A 217 1.73 6.23 2.43
CA GLY A 217 0.64 6.41 1.47
C GLY A 217 0.52 7.84 0.96
N GLY A 218 1.62 8.59 0.90
CA GLY A 218 1.64 10.03 0.61
C GLY A 218 1.10 10.96 1.73
N ALA A 219 1.01 10.48 2.97
CA ALA A 219 0.59 11.24 4.15
C ALA A 219 1.69 11.32 5.23
N PRO A 220 1.78 12.40 6.02
CA PRO A 220 2.83 12.57 7.01
C PRO A 220 2.49 11.90 8.36
N VAL A 221 3.07 10.74 8.66
CA VAL A 221 2.90 10.04 9.94
C VAL A 221 3.97 10.50 10.93
N TYR A 222 3.58 11.13 12.05
CA TYR A 222 4.50 11.76 13.00
C TYR A 222 5.51 10.78 13.64
N VAL A 223 6.75 11.25 13.81
CA VAL A 223 7.88 10.54 14.41
C VAL A 223 8.27 11.25 15.70
N SER A 224 7.97 10.62 16.84
CA SER A 224 8.36 11.10 18.18
C SER A 224 9.71 10.55 18.63
N ASN A 225 10.10 9.36 18.15
CA ASN A 225 11.37 8.72 18.49
C ASN A 225 12.09 8.17 17.25
N TRP A 226 13.27 8.74 16.94
CA TRP A 226 14.15 8.28 15.87
C TRP A 226 14.61 6.83 16.02
N ALA A 227 14.84 6.35 17.25
CA ALA A 227 15.26 4.96 17.47
C ALA A 227 14.20 3.95 16.98
N SER A 228 12.92 4.32 17.02
CA SER A 228 11.81 3.48 16.55
C SER A 228 11.69 3.38 15.03
N VAL A 229 12.42 4.20 14.26
CA VAL A 229 12.41 4.22 12.79
C VAL A 229 13.78 3.96 12.14
N GLY A 230 14.79 3.58 12.93
CA GLY A 230 16.13 3.19 12.46
C GLY A 230 17.28 4.14 12.82
N GLY A 231 17.07 5.08 13.74
CA GLY A 231 18.02 6.16 14.05
C GLY A 231 17.72 7.45 13.29
N ALA A 232 18.49 8.50 13.56
CA ALA A 232 18.30 9.79 12.90
C ALA A 232 18.66 9.71 11.40
N GLN A 233 17.78 10.24 10.55
CA GLN A 233 17.96 10.26 9.09
C GLN A 233 17.81 11.68 8.54
N PRO A 234 18.29 11.98 7.31
CA PRO A 234 18.10 13.28 6.68
C PRO A 234 16.60 13.60 6.49
N VAL A 235 16.25 14.88 6.58
CA VAL A 235 14.85 15.33 6.61
C VAL A 235 14.64 16.46 5.60
N VAL A 236 13.60 16.33 4.77
CA VAL A 236 13.20 17.37 3.81
C VAL A 236 12.33 18.40 4.54
N SER A 237 12.77 19.64 4.63
CA SER A 237 11.95 20.73 5.19
C SER A 237 10.87 21.14 4.18
N LEU A 238 9.61 21.17 4.61
CA LEU A 238 8.47 21.60 3.80
C LEU A 238 7.88 22.91 4.33
N THR A 239 7.44 23.77 3.41
CA THR A 239 6.57 24.91 3.73
C THR A 239 5.18 24.43 4.19
N THR A 240 4.42 25.33 4.81
CA THR A 240 3.03 25.08 5.20
C THR A 240 2.15 24.69 4.00
N ALA A 241 2.43 25.24 2.81
CA ALA A 241 1.69 24.93 1.58
C ALA A 241 1.99 23.51 1.08
N GLU A 242 3.26 23.13 1.00
CA GLU A 242 3.68 21.78 0.58
C GLU A 242 3.20 20.71 1.56
N PHE A 243 3.31 20.95 2.87
CA PHE A 243 2.78 20.03 3.88
C PHE A 243 1.25 19.93 3.83
N GLY A 244 0.55 21.04 3.56
CA GLY A 244 -0.90 21.09 3.38
C GLY A 244 -1.39 20.41 2.11
N ALA A 245 -0.52 20.21 1.11
CA ALA A 245 -0.82 19.50 -0.13
C ALA A 245 -0.66 17.96 -0.02
N LEU A 246 -0.13 17.45 1.10
CA LEU A 246 -0.02 16.01 1.36
C LEU A 246 -1.39 15.39 1.67
N ASN A 247 -1.51 14.07 1.51
CA ASN A 247 -2.72 13.36 1.90
C ASN A 247 -2.93 13.50 3.41
N THR A 248 -4.15 13.82 3.86
CA THR A 248 -4.44 13.94 5.30
C THR A 248 -4.23 12.62 6.04
N TYR A 249 -4.50 11.49 5.35
CA TYR A 249 -4.35 10.11 5.83
C TYR A 249 -3.69 9.27 4.73
N PRO A 250 -2.91 8.21 5.08
CA PRO A 250 -2.34 7.33 4.07
C PRO A 250 -3.40 6.67 3.19
N LYS A 251 -3.06 6.43 1.93
CA LYS A 251 -3.87 5.66 0.99
C LYS A 251 -4.18 4.25 1.50
N ASP A 252 -5.39 3.78 1.19
CA ASP A 252 -5.84 2.44 1.55
C ASP A 252 -5.00 1.37 0.84
N GLY A 253 -4.62 0.32 1.57
CA GLY A 253 -3.73 -0.73 1.10
C GLY A 253 -2.24 -0.48 1.30
N THR A 254 -1.81 0.72 1.73
CA THR A 254 -0.43 0.93 2.21
C THR A 254 -0.15 0.07 3.44
N PHE A 255 1.03 -0.55 3.52
CA PHE A 255 1.46 -1.33 4.68
C PHE A 255 2.51 -0.58 5.49
N VAL A 256 2.46 -0.72 6.82
CA VAL A 256 3.47 -0.18 7.74
C VAL A 256 3.96 -1.24 8.73
N ARG A 257 5.17 -1.05 9.23
CA ARG A 257 5.80 -1.83 10.31
C ARG A 257 5.96 -0.94 11.53
N ALA A 258 5.53 -1.40 12.70
CA ALA A 258 5.67 -0.67 13.95
C ALA A 258 5.82 -1.66 15.12
N GLY A 259 6.89 -1.54 15.92
CA GLY A 259 7.08 -2.36 17.13
C GLY A 259 7.12 -3.87 16.85
N GLY A 260 7.66 -4.27 15.69
CA GLY A 260 7.67 -5.66 15.23
C GLY A 260 6.34 -6.17 14.64
N ALA A 261 5.25 -5.40 14.75
CA ALA A 261 3.96 -5.71 14.12
C ALA A 261 3.84 -5.12 12.71
N VAL A 262 3.01 -5.74 11.88
CA VAL A 262 2.61 -5.23 10.55
C VAL A 262 1.18 -4.71 10.63
N TYR A 263 0.91 -3.59 9.98
CA TYR A 263 -0.43 -3.02 9.82
C TYR A 263 -0.67 -2.67 8.35
N GLN A 264 -1.94 -2.70 7.96
CA GLN A 264 -2.44 -2.27 6.66
C GLN A 264 -3.36 -1.06 6.88
N ILE A 265 -3.17 0.02 6.11
CA ILE A 265 -4.04 1.19 6.22
C ILE A 265 -5.34 0.94 5.46
N VAL A 266 -6.46 1.22 6.13
CA VAL A 266 -7.83 1.02 5.64
C VAL A 266 -8.71 2.15 6.18
N GLY A 267 -9.30 2.94 5.29
CA GLY A 267 -10.02 4.16 5.61
C GLY A 267 -9.16 5.20 6.35
N GLY A 268 -7.84 5.17 6.15
CA GLY A 268 -6.87 5.95 6.92
C GLY A 268 -6.56 5.41 8.34
N ALA A 269 -7.04 4.24 8.74
CA ALA A 269 -6.75 3.61 10.04
C ALA A 269 -5.82 2.40 9.91
N PRO A 270 -4.87 2.16 10.86
CA PRO A 270 -3.97 1.02 10.82
C PRO A 270 -4.62 -0.26 11.37
N LEU A 271 -4.99 -1.20 10.50
CA LEU A 271 -5.49 -2.52 10.88
C LEU A 271 -4.34 -3.51 11.03
N TYR A 272 -4.27 -4.21 12.17
CA TYR A 272 -3.22 -5.21 12.42
C TYR A 272 -3.33 -6.41 11.47
N VAL A 273 -2.18 -6.88 10.98
CA VAL A 273 -2.05 -8.03 10.08
C VAL A 273 -1.38 -9.17 10.85
N SER A 274 -2.08 -10.29 11.01
CA SER A 274 -1.57 -11.47 11.74
C SER A 274 -0.45 -12.21 11.00
N SER A 275 -0.52 -12.24 9.66
CA SER A 275 0.48 -12.85 8.79
C SER A 275 0.40 -12.28 7.38
N TRP A 276 1.50 -12.32 6.63
CA TRP A 276 1.51 -11.93 5.22
C TRP A 276 0.61 -12.81 4.35
N ALA A 277 0.42 -14.09 4.70
CA ALA A 277 -0.51 -14.98 4.00
C ALA A 277 -1.96 -14.47 4.06
N ALA A 278 -2.40 -13.90 5.20
CA ALA A 278 -3.75 -13.37 5.38
C ALA A 278 -4.06 -12.13 4.49
N VAL A 279 -3.05 -11.50 3.89
CA VAL A 279 -3.16 -10.35 2.98
C VAL A 279 -2.62 -10.64 1.56
N GLY A 280 -2.53 -11.94 1.21
CA GLY A 280 -2.17 -12.40 -0.13
C GLY A 280 -0.69 -12.41 -0.47
N GLY A 281 0.19 -12.44 0.54
CA GLY A 281 1.65 -12.53 0.37
C GLY A 281 2.42 -11.34 0.97
N THR A 282 3.74 -11.50 1.06
CA THR A 282 4.64 -10.49 1.65
C THR A 282 4.76 -9.27 0.76
N ARG A 283 4.72 -8.07 1.35
CA ARG A 283 4.84 -6.79 0.62
C ARG A 283 5.88 -5.85 1.24
N SER A 284 6.24 -4.81 0.49
CA SER A 284 6.92 -3.64 1.06
C SER A 284 6.03 -3.00 2.13
N ALA A 285 6.65 -2.46 3.19
CA ALA A 285 5.95 -1.78 4.27
C ALA A 285 6.89 -0.82 5.00
N VAL A 286 6.44 0.42 5.19
CA VAL A 286 7.23 1.53 5.76
C VAL A 286 7.33 1.39 7.28
N THR A 287 8.53 1.51 7.86
CA THR A 287 8.69 1.48 9.32
C THR A 287 8.31 2.83 9.93
N VAL A 288 7.31 2.84 10.82
CA VAL A 288 6.76 4.02 11.50
C VAL A 288 6.92 3.91 13.02
N ASP A 289 6.85 5.04 13.70
CA ASP A 289 6.86 5.13 15.15
C ASP A 289 5.63 4.38 15.76
N PRO A 290 5.81 3.41 16.68
CA PRO A 290 4.72 2.75 17.39
C PRO A 290 3.77 3.70 18.13
N ALA A 291 4.25 4.87 18.55
CA ALA A 291 3.43 5.91 19.14
C ALA A 291 2.36 6.42 18.15
N ALA A 292 2.62 6.43 16.84
CA ALA A 292 1.64 6.86 15.84
C ALA A 292 0.46 5.88 15.73
N ILE A 293 0.70 4.57 15.82
CA ILE A 293 -0.36 3.55 15.86
C ILE A 293 -1.17 3.66 17.15
N THR A 294 -0.50 3.90 18.28
CA THR A 294 -1.09 3.99 19.61
C THR A 294 -1.95 5.25 19.78
N ASN A 295 -1.51 6.37 19.21
CA ASN A 295 -2.18 7.67 19.27
C ASN A 295 -3.12 7.94 18.08
N ALA A 296 -3.31 6.98 17.17
CA ALA A 296 -4.17 7.13 16.00
C ALA A 296 -5.58 7.63 16.38
N GLY A 297 -6.01 8.73 15.74
CA GLY A 297 -7.26 9.44 16.00
C GLY A 297 -7.19 10.54 17.07
N LYS A 298 -6.02 10.82 17.67
CA LYS A 298 -5.80 12.03 18.47
C LYS A 298 -5.58 13.25 17.58
N SER A 299 -5.75 14.44 18.16
CA SER A 299 -5.52 15.74 17.49
C SER A 299 -4.04 16.11 17.41
N GLY A 300 -3.75 17.22 16.72
CA GLY A 300 -2.38 17.72 16.51
C GLY A 300 -1.57 16.80 15.59
N VAL A 301 -0.28 16.62 15.90
CA VAL A 301 0.67 15.80 15.12
C VAL A 301 0.22 14.34 14.90
N TRP A 302 -0.69 13.82 15.73
CA TRP A 302 -1.22 12.46 15.63
C TRP A 302 -2.43 12.31 14.69
N SER A 303 -2.93 13.41 14.13
CA SER A 303 -4.20 13.43 13.37
C SER A 303 -4.15 12.77 11.99
N HIS A 304 -2.97 12.35 11.53
CA HIS A 304 -2.73 11.73 10.23
C HIS A 304 -3.01 10.21 10.16
N LEU A 305 -3.44 9.60 11.27
CA LEU A 305 -4.00 8.25 11.29
C LEU A 305 -5.35 8.29 11.99
N ARG A 306 -6.37 7.61 11.46
CA ARG A 306 -7.68 7.48 12.12
C ARG A 306 -7.65 6.39 13.18
N LYS A 307 -8.48 6.53 14.23
CA LYS A 307 -8.65 5.49 15.25
C LYS A 307 -9.36 4.24 14.71
N ALA A 308 -10.28 4.42 13.77
CA ALA A 308 -11.03 3.38 13.07
C ALA A 308 -11.23 3.78 11.60
N PRO A 309 -11.44 2.84 10.66
CA PRO A 309 -11.63 3.16 9.24
C PRO A 309 -12.79 4.13 9.01
N ALA A 310 -12.65 4.98 8.00
CA ALA A 310 -13.68 5.91 7.57
C ALA A 310 -14.96 5.19 7.08
N ASP A 311 -16.08 5.88 7.21
CA ASP A 311 -17.36 5.42 6.67
C ASP A 311 -17.30 5.32 5.14
N ASN A 312 -17.87 4.24 4.59
CA ASN A 312 -17.80 3.87 3.16
C ASN A 312 -16.43 3.35 2.67
N THR A 313 -15.47 3.06 3.54
CA THR A 313 -14.34 2.21 3.15
C THR A 313 -14.83 0.76 2.97
N PHE A 314 -14.62 0.19 1.79
CA PHE A 314 -14.96 -1.21 1.50
C PHE A 314 -13.72 -2.11 1.57
N VAL A 315 -13.88 -3.32 2.11
CA VAL A 315 -12.82 -4.32 2.24
C VAL A 315 -13.31 -5.72 1.87
N ARG A 316 -12.37 -6.61 1.55
CA ARG A 316 -12.62 -8.04 1.36
C ARG A 316 -11.86 -8.84 2.42
N ALA A 317 -12.54 -9.73 3.14
CA ALA A 317 -11.90 -10.63 4.09
C ALA A 317 -11.22 -11.78 3.34
N GLY A 318 -9.91 -11.66 3.08
CA GLY A 318 -9.18 -12.59 2.22
C GLY A 318 -9.79 -12.69 0.82
N THR A 319 -10.10 -13.91 0.37
CA THR A 319 -10.84 -14.17 -0.88
C THR A 319 -12.36 -14.07 -0.75
N GLY A 320 -12.89 -14.04 0.48
CA GLY A 320 -14.31 -14.23 0.80
C GLY A 320 -15.17 -12.96 0.75
N SER A 321 -16.00 -12.80 1.79
CA SER A 321 -17.01 -11.74 1.94
C SER A 321 -16.46 -10.31 1.84
N VAL A 322 -17.30 -9.43 1.27
CA VAL A 322 -17.08 -7.97 1.23
C VAL A 322 -17.77 -7.31 2.43
N PHE A 323 -17.12 -6.31 3.03
CA PHE A 323 -17.65 -5.52 4.14
C PHE A 323 -17.47 -4.02 3.87
N GLN A 324 -18.38 -3.21 4.40
CA GLN A 324 -18.35 -1.76 4.40
C GLN A 324 -18.10 -1.28 5.84
N PHE A 325 -17.11 -0.41 6.04
CA PHE A 325 -16.93 0.23 7.34
C PHE A 325 -17.98 1.33 7.57
N VAL A 326 -18.63 1.26 8.73
CA VAL A 326 -19.72 2.14 9.16
C VAL A 326 -19.62 2.34 10.67
N GLY A 327 -19.51 3.58 11.15
CA GLY A 327 -19.23 3.89 12.55
C GLY A 327 -17.95 3.20 13.07
N GLY A 328 -16.98 2.95 12.18
CA GLY A 328 -15.75 2.21 12.46
C GLY A 328 -15.89 0.67 12.51
N ALA A 329 -17.03 0.08 12.16
CA ALA A 329 -17.25 -1.37 12.19
C ALA A 329 -17.58 -1.99 10.82
N PRO A 330 -17.16 -3.23 10.53
CA PRO A 330 -17.35 -3.88 9.24
C PRO A 330 -18.76 -4.50 9.11
N LEU A 331 -19.65 -3.82 8.39
CA LEU A 331 -20.98 -4.35 8.05
C LEU A 331 -20.93 -5.17 6.75
N TYR A 332 -21.54 -6.35 6.74
CA TYR A 332 -21.50 -7.26 5.60
C TYR A 332 -22.31 -6.74 4.40
N VAL A 333 -21.73 -6.87 3.20
CA VAL A 333 -22.32 -6.50 1.91
C VAL A 333 -22.60 -7.78 1.12
N SER A 334 -23.88 -8.12 0.95
CA SER A 334 -24.32 -9.31 0.21
C SER A 334 -24.20 -9.15 -1.30
N SER A 335 -24.35 -7.92 -1.81
CA SER A 335 -24.20 -7.59 -3.22
C SER A 335 -23.81 -6.12 -3.42
N TRP A 336 -23.10 -5.83 -4.51
CA TRP A 336 -22.78 -4.45 -4.89
C TRP A 336 -24.03 -3.61 -5.18
N ALA A 337 -25.09 -4.21 -5.71
CA ALA A 337 -26.36 -3.52 -5.95
C ALA A 337 -26.96 -2.92 -4.66
N ALA A 338 -26.88 -3.67 -3.54
CA ALA A 338 -27.39 -3.24 -2.24
C ALA A 338 -26.69 -1.98 -1.65
N VAL A 339 -25.51 -1.62 -2.15
CA VAL A 339 -24.72 -0.44 -1.75
C VAL A 339 -24.52 0.58 -2.88
N GLY A 340 -25.35 0.51 -3.93
CA GLY A 340 -25.34 1.48 -5.03
C GLY A 340 -24.30 1.22 -6.13
N GLY A 341 -23.99 -0.05 -6.41
CA GLY A 341 -23.09 -0.49 -7.47
C GLY A 341 -21.68 -0.81 -7.00
N THR A 342 -20.85 -1.29 -7.92
CA THR A 342 -19.47 -1.75 -7.64
C THR A 342 -18.60 -0.64 -7.04
N ARG A 343 -17.71 -1.01 -6.13
CA ARG A 343 -16.67 -0.14 -5.55
C ARG A 343 -15.33 -0.87 -5.54
N SER A 344 -14.24 -0.11 -5.40
CA SER A 344 -12.96 -0.71 -5.01
C SER A 344 -13.06 -1.24 -3.58
N ALA A 345 -12.43 -2.39 -3.30
CA ALA A 345 -12.36 -2.97 -1.96
C ALA A 345 -10.96 -3.56 -1.72
N VAL A 346 -10.33 -3.17 -0.62
CA VAL A 346 -8.99 -3.66 -0.26
C VAL A 346 -9.09 -5.02 0.44
N THR A 347 -8.29 -5.99 0.01
CA THR A 347 -8.18 -7.28 0.72
C THR A 347 -7.47 -7.09 2.06
N VAL A 348 -8.11 -7.54 3.13
CA VAL A 348 -7.62 -7.46 4.52
C VAL A 348 -7.59 -8.84 5.16
N ASP A 349 -6.83 -8.96 6.26
CA ASP A 349 -6.82 -10.12 7.14
C ASP A 349 -8.25 -10.45 7.63
N PRO A 350 -8.79 -11.66 7.42
CA PRO A 350 -10.11 -12.07 7.94
C PRO A 350 -10.26 -11.95 9.47
N SER A 351 -9.14 -11.98 10.21
CA SER A 351 -9.09 -11.71 11.64
C SER A 351 -9.49 -10.27 11.97
N ALA A 352 -9.22 -9.30 11.10
CA ALA A 352 -9.58 -7.90 11.34
C ALA A 352 -11.10 -7.72 11.38
N VAL A 353 -11.85 -8.41 10.53
CA VAL A 353 -13.31 -8.44 10.61
C VAL A 353 -13.76 -9.22 11.85
N THR A 354 -13.39 -10.50 11.94
CA THR A 354 -13.93 -11.42 12.97
C THR A 354 -13.53 -11.07 14.41
N LYS A 355 -12.45 -10.33 14.62
CA LYS A 355 -11.93 -9.90 15.93
C LYS A 355 -11.95 -8.36 16.11
N ALA A 356 -12.70 -7.65 15.28
CA ALA A 356 -12.82 -6.19 15.32
C ALA A 356 -13.12 -5.67 16.74
N GLY A 357 -12.40 -4.64 17.18
CA GLY A 357 -12.51 -4.08 18.54
C GLY A 357 -11.83 -4.89 19.65
N THR A 358 -11.02 -5.92 19.35
CA THR A 358 -10.39 -6.79 20.37
C THR A 358 -8.89 -6.96 20.19
N GLY A 359 -8.14 -6.98 21.30
CA GLY A 359 -6.69 -7.25 21.31
C GLY A 359 -5.89 -6.31 20.39
N ARG A 360 -5.13 -6.86 19.44
CA ARG A 360 -4.38 -6.08 18.43
C ARG A 360 -5.28 -5.44 17.36
N TRP A 361 -6.53 -5.89 17.24
CA TRP A 361 -7.56 -5.30 16.37
C TRP A 361 -8.40 -4.27 17.12
N ALA A 362 -7.74 -3.35 17.85
CA ALA A 362 -8.38 -2.27 18.60
C ALA A 362 -8.43 -0.93 17.83
N ASN A 363 -8.10 -0.93 16.53
CA ASN A 363 -8.16 0.25 15.64
C ASN A 363 -9.34 0.16 14.65
N LEU A 364 -10.47 -0.35 15.16
CA LEU A 364 -11.79 -0.54 14.56
C LEU A 364 -12.73 -1.07 15.64
N SER A 365 -14.04 -1.07 15.38
CA SER A 365 -15.09 -1.45 16.33
C SER A 365 -15.78 -2.76 15.92
N PHE A 366 -16.25 -3.58 16.86
CA PHE A 366 -17.07 -4.75 16.52
C PHE A 366 -18.46 -4.36 15.99
N ARG A 367 -18.99 -3.20 16.43
CA ARG A 367 -20.30 -2.65 16.06
C ARG A 367 -20.18 -1.16 15.76
N PRO A 368 -21.02 -0.58 14.88
CA PRO A 368 -20.96 0.84 14.56
C PRO A 368 -21.13 1.69 15.82
N ALA A 369 -20.41 2.82 15.88
CA ALA A 369 -20.46 3.74 17.00
C ALA A 369 -21.88 4.25 17.31
N ASP A 370 -22.15 4.45 18.60
CA ASP A 370 -23.41 5.02 19.06
C ASP A 370 -23.58 6.45 18.50
N GLY A 371 -24.75 6.71 17.93
CA GLY A 371 -25.09 7.95 17.28
C GLY A 371 -24.87 8.01 15.77
N THR A 372 -24.14 7.05 15.15
CA THR A 372 -23.97 6.94 13.69
C THR A 372 -25.32 6.85 12.98
N PHE A 373 -25.47 7.53 11.84
CA PHE A 373 -26.67 7.46 11.00
C PHE A 373 -26.44 6.55 9.79
N VAL A 374 -27.41 5.67 9.49
CA VAL A 374 -27.38 4.74 8.36
C VAL A 374 -28.67 4.82 7.54
N ARG A 375 -28.60 4.52 6.25
CA ARG A 375 -29.73 4.44 5.33
C ARG A 375 -29.85 3.03 4.76
N ALA A 376 -31.03 2.44 4.84
CA ALA A 376 -31.33 1.10 4.34
C ALA A 376 -32.76 1.08 3.76
N ALA A 377 -32.94 0.58 2.54
CA ALA A 377 -34.23 0.56 1.83
C ALA A 377 -35.01 1.90 1.92
N GLY A 378 -34.33 2.99 1.57
CA GLY A 378 -34.84 4.38 1.64
C GLY A 378 -34.87 5.00 3.05
N LYS A 379 -35.13 4.19 4.08
CA LYS A 379 -35.32 4.57 5.48
C LYS A 379 -34.01 4.96 6.18
N VAL A 380 -34.09 5.88 7.15
CA VAL A 380 -32.95 6.33 7.96
C VAL A 380 -33.06 5.76 9.37
N TYR A 381 -31.92 5.35 9.93
CA TYR A 381 -31.80 4.81 11.28
C TYR A 381 -30.62 5.47 11.99
N ARG A 382 -30.68 5.58 13.31
CA ARG A 382 -29.56 5.96 14.17
C ARG A 382 -29.13 4.75 14.99
N ILE A 383 -27.83 4.49 15.05
CA ILE A 383 -27.29 3.38 15.83
C ILE A 383 -27.32 3.74 17.32
N ALA A 384 -27.88 2.86 18.14
CA ALA A 384 -27.77 2.89 19.59
C ALA A 384 -27.55 1.47 20.12
N GLY A 385 -26.55 1.26 20.97
CA GLY A 385 -26.18 -0.06 21.45
C GLY A 385 -25.78 -1.04 20.35
N GLY A 386 -25.26 -0.55 19.22
CA GLY A 386 -24.99 -1.36 18.03
C GLY A 386 -26.23 -1.85 17.25
N ALA A 387 -27.43 -1.30 17.51
CA ALA A 387 -28.66 -1.64 16.78
C ALA A 387 -29.30 -0.42 16.09
N PRO A 388 -30.01 -0.59 14.95
CA PRO A 388 -30.55 0.52 14.15
C PRO A 388 -31.94 0.96 14.64
N LEU A 389 -32.03 2.12 15.29
CA LEU A 389 -33.31 2.70 15.71
C LEU A 389 -33.83 3.67 14.63
N TYR A 390 -35.04 3.43 14.13
CA TYR A 390 -35.61 4.22 13.02
C TYR A 390 -35.81 5.70 13.37
N VAL A 391 -35.60 6.55 12.37
CA VAL A 391 -35.72 8.02 12.46
C VAL A 391 -36.78 8.48 11.46
N SER A 392 -37.90 9.00 11.95
CA SER A 392 -38.98 9.54 11.12
C SER A 392 -38.62 10.86 10.43
N SER A 393 -37.82 11.70 11.08
CA SER A 393 -37.37 12.99 10.57
C SER A 393 -36.12 13.49 11.30
N TRP A 394 -35.37 14.39 10.66
CA TRP A 394 -34.23 15.08 11.29
C TRP A 394 -34.64 15.90 12.53
N ALA A 395 -35.84 16.49 12.51
CA ALA A 395 -36.40 17.18 13.67
C ALA A 395 -36.59 16.24 14.87
N ALA A 396 -37.05 15.00 14.64
CA ALA A 396 -37.25 13.98 15.68
C ALA A 396 -35.95 13.47 16.32
N VAL A 397 -34.78 13.77 15.76
CA VAL A 397 -33.45 13.52 16.40
C VAL A 397 -32.69 14.80 16.74
N GLY A 398 -33.22 15.97 16.39
CA GLY A 398 -32.64 17.29 16.70
C GLY A 398 -31.33 17.61 15.95
N THR A 399 -31.10 16.99 14.79
CA THR A 399 -29.89 17.20 13.97
C THR A 399 -30.19 16.81 12.52
N THR A 400 -29.54 17.45 11.56
CA THR A 400 -29.35 16.90 10.22
C THR A 400 -28.24 15.84 10.25
N GLY A 401 -28.08 15.08 9.17
CA GLY A 401 -26.99 14.12 9.03
C GLY A 401 -26.86 13.59 7.61
N SER A 402 -25.68 13.07 7.27
CA SER A 402 -25.40 12.37 6.02
C SER A 402 -25.37 10.86 6.30
N PRO A 403 -26.52 10.14 6.22
CA PRO A 403 -26.59 8.75 6.63
C PRO A 403 -25.84 7.86 5.64
N VAL A 404 -25.02 6.95 6.17
CA VAL A 404 -24.25 5.98 5.36
C VAL A 404 -25.22 4.97 4.75
N THR A 405 -25.26 4.87 3.42
CA THR A 405 -26.08 3.84 2.75
C THR A 405 -25.45 2.47 2.97
N ILE A 406 -26.21 1.55 3.54
CA ILE A 406 -25.79 0.18 3.85
C ILE A 406 -26.69 -0.84 3.17
N ASP A 407 -26.20 -2.07 3.05
CA ASP A 407 -26.99 -3.21 2.58
C ASP A 407 -28.26 -3.37 3.45
N PRO A 408 -29.49 -3.33 2.88
CA PRO A 408 -30.73 -3.48 3.64
C PRO A 408 -30.82 -4.80 4.42
N LEU A 409 -30.16 -5.86 3.95
CA LEU A 409 -30.10 -7.13 4.66
C LEU A 409 -29.30 -7.06 5.96
N THR A 410 -28.41 -6.08 6.14
CA THR A 410 -27.73 -5.87 7.44
C THR A 410 -28.73 -5.51 8.53
N VAL A 411 -29.75 -4.70 8.21
CA VAL A 411 -30.81 -4.32 9.15
C VAL A 411 -31.75 -5.51 9.45
N THR A 412 -32.09 -6.32 8.44
CA THR A 412 -33.01 -7.46 8.61
C THR A 412 -32.34 -8.76 9.09
N ASN A 413 -31.00 -8.83 9.12
CA ASN A 413 -30.24 -9.96 9.63
C ASN A 413 -29.40 -9.64 10.88
N GLY A 414 -29.35 -8.39 11.34
CA GLY A 414 -28.51 -7.95 12.45
C GLY A 414 -28.60 -8.87 13.68
N GLY A 415 -27.46 -9.37 14.14
CA GLY A 415 -27.35 -10.26 15.29
C GLY A 415 -27.51 -11.76 14.97
N LYS A 416 -27.79 -12.13 13.71
CA LYS A 416 -27.62 -13.52 13.26
C LYS A 416 -26.13 -13.90 13.25
N ALA A 417 -25.85 -15.20 13.34
CA ALA A 417 -24.49 -15.74 13.29
C ALA A 417 -23.80 -15.49 11.93
N GLY A 418 -22.48 -15.68 11.91
CA GLY A 418 -21.65 -15.33 10.75
C GLY A 418 -21.56 -13.81 10.55
N SER A 419 -21.42 -13.38 9.29
CA SER A 419 -21.12 -11.99 8.90
C SER A 419 -22.13 -10.92 9.33
N TRP A 420 -23.31 -11.32 9.83
CA TRP A 420 -24.38 -10.40 10.24
C TRP A 420 -24.33 -9.95 11.71
N ASN A 421 -23.35 -10.44 12.50
CA ASN A 421 -23.26 -10.20 13.94
C ASN A 421 -22.70 -8.81 14.36
N HIS A 422 -22.15 -8.06 13.39
CA HIS A 422 -21.57 -6.72 13.56
C HIS A 422 -22.63 -5.61 13.74
N LEU A 423 -23.86 -5.85 13.30
CA LEU A 423 -25.04 -5.08 13.72
C LEU A 423 -25.89 -5.96 14.64
N LEU A 424 -26.68 -5.38 15.54
CA LEU A 424 -27.66 -6.11 16.36
C LEU A 424 -29.09 -5.78 15.95
N TRP A 425 -30.00 -6.73 16.16
CA TRP A 425 -31.43 -6.47 16.02
C TRP A 425 -31.96 -5.55 17.13
N TYR A 426 -31.52 -5.76 18.38
CA TYR A 426 -31.90 -4.99 19.58
C TYR A 426 -30.64 -4.36 20.22
N PRO A 427 -30.71 -3.15 20.81
CA PRO A 427 -29.59 -2.57 21.53
C PRO A 427 -29.15 -3.42 22.73
N GLN A 428 -27.87 -3.29 23.11
CA GLN A 428 -27.29 -3.96 24.29
C GLN A 428 -27.96 -3.51 25.61
N THR A 429 -27.89 -4.36 26.64
CA THR A 429 -28.51 -4.13 27.96
C THR A 429 -27.80 -3.08 28.85
N THR A 430 -26.73 -2.53 28.30
CA THR A 430 -25.91 -1.43 28.82
C THR A 430 -26.22 -0.09 28.15
N THR A 431 -27.07 -0.07 27.13
CA THR A 431 -27.38 1.13 26.33
C THR A 431 -28.38 2.05 27.04
N TYR A 432 -28.13 3.35 26.95
CA TYR A 432 -29.05 4.39 27.39
C TYR A 432 -29.42 5.29 26.20
N VAL A 433 -30.71 5.56 26.04
CA VAL A 433 -31.25 6.41 24.97
C VAL A 433 -32.06 7.56 25.55
N ARG A 434 -32.10 8.70 24.85
CA ARG A 434 -32.81 9.91 25.28
C ARG A 434 -33.81 10.32 24.20
N ALA A 435 -35.09 10.32 24.52
CA ALA A 435 -36.15 10.67 23.57
C ALA A 435 -36.15 12.19 23.31
N LYS A 436 -35.93 12.63 22.05
CA LYS A 436 -35.58 14.01 21.70
C LYS A 436 -36.62 15.08 22.09
N ALA A 437 -37.91 14.76 22.04
CA ALA A 437 -39.00 15.71 22.28
C ALA A 437 -39.42 15.80 23.76
N THR A 438 -39.16 14.75 24.54
CA THR A 438 -39.53 14.69 25.97
C THR A 438 -38.34 14.72 26.92
N ASN A 439 -37.10 14.66 26.40
CA ASN A 439 -35.84 14.48 27.13
C ASN A 439 -35.77 13.27 28.08
N LYS A 440 -36.81 12.42 28.14
CA LYS A 440 -36.85 11.23 28.99
C LYS A 440 -35.75 10.24 28.59
N VAL A 441 -35.03 9.74 29.59
CA VAL A 441 -33.96 8.75 29.43
C VAL A 441 -34.52 7.35 29.66
N TYR A 442 -34.10 6.39 28.84
CA TYR A 442 -34.46 4.99 28.94
C TYR A 442 -33.19 4.14 28.92
N ARG A 443 -33.08 3.18 29.85
CA ARG A 443 -32.12 2.09 29.78
C ARG A 443 -32.72 0.98 28.94
N ILE A 444 -31.96 0.39 28.03
CA ILE A 444 -32.42 -0.81 27.31
C ILE A 444 -32.16 -2.05 28.19
N VAL A 445 -33.18 -2.89 28.36
CA VAL A 445 -33.12 -4.15 29.11
C VAL A 445 -33.69 -5.24 28.21
N SER A 446 -32.84 -6.17 27.77
CA SER A 446 -33.17 -7.24 26.80
C SER A 446 -33.93 -6.75 25.55
N GLY A 447 -33.59 -5.55 25.06
CA GLY A 447 -34.23 -4.89 23.91
C GLY A 447 -35.45 -4.02 24.24
N LYS A 448 -35.98 -4.04 25.47
CA LYS A 448 -37.10 -3.20 25.93
C LYS A 448 -36.58 -1.87 26.50
N PRO A 449 -37.15 -0.70 26.15
CA PRO A 449 -36.80 0.57 26.79
C PRO A 449 -37.49 0.70 28.16
N VAL A 450 -36.71 0.78 29.23
CA VAL A 450 -37.16 0.98 30.61
C VAL A 450 -36.81 2.39 31.06
N ALA A 451 -37.78 3.17 31.51
CA ALA A 451 -37.58 4.57 31.88
C ALA A 451 -36.63 4.72 33.09
N VAL A 452 -35.67 5.63 33.01
CA VAL A 452 -34.76 5.99 34.10
C VAL A 452 -35.37 7.16 34.85
N THR A 453 -35.87 6.90 36.07
CA THR A 453 -36.49 7.92 36.94
C THR A 453 -35.48 8.76 37.71
N SER A 454 -34.28 8.24 37.95
CA SER A 454 -33.15 8.93 38.57
C SER A 454 -31.85 8.32 38.09
N TRP A 455 -30.78 9.11 37.98
CA TRP A 455 -29.44 8.58 37.70
C TRP A 455 -28.89 7.72 38.86
N ALA A 456 -29.37 7.92 40.09
CA ALA A 456 -28.94 7.12 41.24
C ALA A 456 -29.29 5.62 41.07
N SER A 457 -30.49 5.30 40.59
CA SER A 457 -30.94 3.91 40.41
C SER A 457 -30.26 3.15 39.27
N VAL A 458 -29.37 3.81 38.51
CA VAL A 458 -28.54 3.21 37.45
C VAL A 458 -27.03 3.47 37.65
N GLY A 459 -26.62 3.84 38.87
CA GLY A 459 -25.22 4.02 39.25
C GLY A 459 -24.56 5.25 38.65
N GLY A 460 -25.26 6.40 38.64
CA GLY A 460 -24.76 7.68 38.15
C GLY A 460 -25.07 7.96 36.67
N VAL A 461 -24.69 9.16 36.21
CA VAL A 461 -24.93 9.62 34.82
C VAL A 461 -24.23 8.71 33.81
N LYS A 462 -24.91 8.40 32.71
CA LYS A 462 -24.38 7.59 31.59
C LYS A 462 -24.47 8.36 30.26
N PRO A 463 -23.58 8.13 29.29
CA PRO A 463 -23.75 8.61 27.92
C PRO A 463 -25.09 8.15 27.34
N THR A 464 -25.78 9.01 26.58
CA THR A 464 -27.09 8.69 26.00
C THR A 464 -27.15 9.01 24.51
N THR A 465 -27.53 8.06 23.68
CA THR A 465 -27.84 8.33 22.27
C THR A 465 -29.22 8.99 22.17
N VAL A 466 -29.32 10.14 21.49
CA VAL A 466 -30.61 10.83 21.28
C VAL A 466 -31.39 10.14 20.17
N VAL A 467 -32.65 9.79 20.45
CA VAL A 467 -33.51 8.97 19.58
C VAL A 467 -34.86 9.63 19.32
N ASP A 468 -35.49 9.19 18.24
CA ASP A 468 -36.88 9.52 17.91
C ASP A 468 -37.84 9.03 19.01
N ASN A 469 -38.75 9.90 19.44
CA ASN A 469 -39.80 9.55 20.42
C ASN A 469 -40.70 8.41 19.93
N ALA A 470 -40.96 8.34 18.63
CA ALA A 470 -41.78 7.28 18.03
C ALA A 470 -41.12 5.90 18.15
N ALA A 471 -39.78 5.82 18.14
CA ALA A 471 -39.06 4.56 18.34
C ALA A 471 -39.33 3.94 19.73
N ILE A 472 -39.51 4.79 20.75
CA ILE A 472 -39.90 4.34 22.10
C ILE A 472 -41.40 4.04 22.16
N ALA A 473 -42.25 4.94 21.65
CA ALA A 473 -43.72 4.82 21.75
C ALA A 473 -44.31 3.65 20.94
N TYR A 474 -43.63 3.24 19.87
CA TYR A 474 -44.07 2.18 18.95
C TYR A 474 -43.18 0.92 19.01
N ALA A 475 -42.31 0.79 20.01
CA ALA A 475 -41.46 -0.39 20.21
C ALA A 475 -42.27 -1.71 20.09
N GLY A 476 -41.81 -2.60 19.21
CA GLY A 476 -42.44 -3.90 18.95
C GLY A 476 -43.76 -3.86 18.16
N ARG A 477 -44.17 -2.72 17.57
CA ARG A 477 -45.41 -2.62 16.75
C ARG A 477 -45.26 -3.09 15.29
N GLY A 478 -44.21 -3.83 14.94
CA GLY A 478 -43.97 -4.27 13.57
C GLY A 478 -43.12 -3.31 12.74
N SER A 479 -42.74 -3.76 11.54
CA SER A 479 -41.99 -2.97 10.54
C SER A 479 -40.72 -2.32 11.15
N VAL A 480 -40.50 -1.03 10.90
CA VAL A 480 -39.33 -0.26 11.34
C VAL A 480 -39.17 -0.14 12.86
N TRP A 481 -40.20 -0.45 13.64
CA TRP A 481 -40.21 -0.31 15.10
C TRP A 481 -39.81 -1.59 15.85
N ASN A 482 -39.50 -2.67 15.14
CA ASN A 482 -39.13 -3.96 15.74
C ASN A 482 -37.72 -4.03 16.34
N HIS A 483 -36.89 -2.99 16.18
CA HIS A 483 -35.56 -2.92 16.79
C HIS A 483 -35.59 -2.56 18.29
N LEU A 484 -36.78 -2.36 18.86
CA LEU A 484 -37.04 -2.35 20.30
C LEU A 484 -38.21 -3.29 20.62
N ARG A 485 -38.23 -3.83 21.84
CA ARG A 485 -39.33 -4.64 22.39
C ARG A 485 -40.32 -3.76 23.16
N LYS A 486 -41.59 -4.17 23.16
CA LYS A 486 -42.69 -3.55 23.90
C LYS A 486 -42.49 -3.65 25.41
#